data_AF-A0A811RIX1-F1
#
_entry.id   AF-A0A811RIX1-F1
#
_cell.length_a   1.000
_cell.length_b   1.000
_cell.length_c   1.000
_cell.angle_alpha   90.00
_cell.angle_beta   90.00
_cell.angle_gamma   90.00
#
_symmetry.space_group_name_H-M   'P 1'
#
loop_
_entity.id
_entity.type
_entity.pdbx_description
1 polymer ?
#
loop_
_entity_poly.entity_id
_entity_poly.type
_entity_poly.pdbx_seq_one_letter_code
_entity_poly.pdbx_strand_id
1 'polypeptide(L)'
;MDRRSGAILACLLIVILVRDTAAVAETEPGSVRLVQEAPHRKVVEDGAKAGRVPVSTVAWSTLAMAAATGLGAVPFFFMELEAQWAGLCNGMAAGVMLAASFDLVQEGQVYGSGSWVVFGILCGGIFIWLCKKFLEQYGEPIVAVPAFLCADAFQKVLPFCTGFAAGCMIWIVIAEVLPDAFKEATPSQVASAGTLAVAFMETLSTVLLGFTDGNNLEDASGFLVSLVFGLGPLIGGIILVTFSLGFSMPHPLLTGVASGIAFRLASWRPLQLLMSSKMGLFTTLCLLIGGSMVYHAATSSILRVFNHKRSSANVITSSSGLSLSVLTMQSLLACSAVFLHAYAEGLALGVAARKAYGLGRYMVLPASLHGLPRGAAAASCVYGATDSWRGALAAAALTGFAAPSAAISAILAKIDYDGLDYWMVIACGALIPSFGRVFRRSLRLDMRKSIVGLLIGIAFASVCLMSTRFICLHTPYCNSAPEAVT
;
A
#
# COMPACT_ATOMS: atom_id res chain seq x y z
N MET A 1 11.36 9.02 26.28
CA MET A 1 11.48 7.95 25.26
C MET A 1 10.37 6.97 25.56
N ASP A 2 9.20 7.18 24.95
CA ASP A 2 7.96 6.57 25.43
C ASP A 2 7.78 5.16 24.84
N ARG A 3 7.79 4.14 25.70
CA ARG A 3 7.62 2.71 25.36
C ARG A 3 6.21 2.37 24.80
N ARG A 4 5.30 3.35 24.77
CA ARG A 4 3.88 3.18 24.44
C ARG A 4 3.59 3.15 22.94
N SER A 5 4.41 3.82 22.13
CA SER A 5 4.19 3.91 20.66
C SER A 5 4.43 2.58 19.93
N GLY A 6 5.23 1.67 20.51
CA GLY A 6 5.48 0.34 19.95
C GLY A 6 4.33 -0.65 20.11
N ALA A 7 3.49 -0.47 21.14
CA ALA A 7 2.35 -1.37 21.43
C ALA A 7 1.12 -1.06 20.55
N ILE A 8 0.97 0.20 20.13
CA ILE A 8 -0.17 0.68 19.35
C ILE A 8 -0.03 0.29 17.86
N LEU A 9 1.18 0.35 17.31
CA LEU A 9 1.48 -0.14 15.96
C LEU A 9 1.42 -1.68 15.88
N ALA A 10 1.74 -2.37 16.98
CA ALA A 10 1.58 -3.82 17.11
C ALA A 10 0.10 -4.23 17.02
N CYS A 11 -0.81 -3.49 17.67
CA CYS A 11 -2.24 -3.78 17.61
C CYS A 11 -2.86 -3.51 16.24
N LEU A 12 -2.42 -2.47 15.51
CA LEU A 12 -2.87 -2.18 14.15
C LEU A 12 -2.59 -3.29 13.13
N LEU A 13 -1.42 -3.91 13.26
CA LEU A 13 -0.94 -4.95 12.35
C LEU A 13 -1.42 -6.35 12.75
N ILE A 14 -1.62 -6.60 14.05
CA ILE A 14 -2.34 -7.78 14.56
C ILE A 14 -3.71 -7.92 13.91
N VAL A 15 -4.32 -6.81 13.55
CA VAL A 15 -5.72 -6.72 13.21
C VAL A 15 -6.00 -6.87 11.72
N ILE A 16 -5.11 -6.32 10.88
CA ILE A 16 -5.14 -6.55 9.43
C ILE A 16 -4.80 -8.02 9.10
N LEU A 17 -3.97 -8.68 9.93
CA LEU A 17 -3.52 -10.06 9.68
C LEU A 17 -4.38 -11.15 10.34
N VAL A 18 -5.04 -10.89 11.48
CA VAL A 18 -6.04 -11.81 12.06
C VAL A 18 -7.21 -12.01 11.09
N ARG A 19 -7.55 -10.98 10.32
CA ARG A 19 -8.61 -11.05 9.30
C ARG A 19 -8.23 -11.91 8.10
N ASP A 20 -6.96 -11.90 7.69
CA ASP A 20 -6.43 -12.79 6.64
C ASP A 20 -6.32 -14.25 7.14
N THR A 21 -6.08 -14.47 8.43
CA THR A 21 -6.14 -15.82 9.02
C THR A 21 -7.55 -16.38 9.16
N ALA A 22 -8.58 -15.52 9.29
CA ALA A 22 -9.98 -15.94 9.26
C ALA A 22 -10.46 -16.22 7.84
N ALA A 23 -10.07 -15.40 6.85
CA ALA A 23 -10.41 -15.60 5.44
C ALA A 23 -9.75 -16.85 4.81
N VAL A 24 -8.60 -17.30 5.34
CA VAL A 24 -7.94 -18.54 4.91
C VAL A 24 -8.47 -19.78 5.67
N ALA A 25 -9.23 -19.60 6.75
CA ALA A 25 -9.78 -20.69 7.55
C ALA A 25 -11.08 -21.29 6.98
N GLU A 26 -11.73 -20.65 6.00
CA GLU A 26 -13.00 -21.13 5.44
C GLU A 26 -13.00 -21.15 3.92
N THR A 27 -12.37 -22.17 3.33
CA THR A 27 -12.84 -22.67 2.04
C THR A 27 -13.76 -23.86 2.26
N GLU A 28 -15.05 -23.61 1.99
CA GLU A 28 -16.17 -24.50 1.65
C GLU A 28 -17.30 -24.61 2.69
N PRO A 29 -18.44 -23.90 2.47
CA PRO A 29 -19.67 -24.06 3.23
C PRO A 29 -20.41 -25.35 2.87
N GLY A 30 -20.73 -26.16 3.89
CA GLY A 30 -21.64 -27.29 3.78
C GLY A 30 -23.05 -26.82 3.41
N SER A 31 -23.46 -27.16 2.19
CA SER A 31 -24.80 -26.98 1.67
C SER A 31 -25.81 -27.88 2.41
N VAL A 32 -26.65 -27.30 3.28
CA VAL A 32 -27.85 -27.99 3.78
C VAL A 32 -29.07 -27.45 3.01
N ARG A 33 -29.34 -28.06 1.85
CA ARG A 33 -30.69 -28.01 1.26
C ARG A 33 -31.62 -28.83 2.15
N LEU A 34 -32.66 -28.18 2.67
CA LEU A 34 -33.88 -28.84 3.11
C LEU A 34 -34.59 -29.40 1.87
N VAL A 35 -34.53 -30.72 1.66
CA VAL A 35 -35.48 -31.44 0.79
C VAL A 35 -35.96 -32.69 1.52
N GLN A 36 -37.28 -32.83 1.47
CA GLN A 36 -38.12 -33.77 2.18
C GLN A 36 -38.20 -35.14 1.47
N GLU A 37 -38.19 -36.21 2.29
CA GLU A 37 -38.74 -37.57 2.12
C GLU A 37 -38.25 -38.58 1.03
N ALA A 38 -37.98 -39.81 1.55
CA ALA A 38 -38.16 -41.17 1.00
C ALA A 38 -36.97 -41.89 0.28
N PRO A 39 -36.89 -43.26 0.31
CA PRO A 39 -35.72 -43.99 0.83
C PRO A 39 -34.98 -44.88 -0.19
N HIS A 40 -33.86 -45.46 0.26
CA HIS A 40 -32.98 -46.48 -0.38
C HIS A 40 -31.82 -45.98 -1.27
N ARG A 41 -30.67 -45.70 -0.64
CA ARG A 41 -29.36 -46.19 -1.15
C ARG A 41 -28.30 -46.15 -0.05
N LYS A 42 -27.61 -47.28 0.14
CA LYS A 42 -26.49 -47.42 1.09
C LYS A 42 -25.38 -46.44 0.73
N VAL A 43 -25.06 -45.52 1.64
CA VAL A 43 -23.90 -44.62 1.55
C VAL A 43 -22.70 -45.38 2.12
N VAL A 44 -21.68 -45.55 1.27
CA VAL A 44 -20.34 -45.97 1.68
C VAL A 44 -19.74 -44.79 2.44
N GLU A 45 -19.32 -45.03 3.68
CA GLU A 45 -18.56 -44.08 4.49
C GLU A 45 -17.15 -43.92 3.89
N ASP A 46 -16.93 -42.87 3.11
CA ASP A 46 -15.59 -42.33 2.87
C ASP A 46 -15.36 -41.17 3.83
N GLY A 47 -14.52 -41.43 4.85
CA GLY A 47 -14.13 -40.45 5.86
C GLY A 47 -13.30 -39.32 5.26
N ALA A 48 -13.94 -38.20 4.95
CA ALA A 48 -13.27 -36.94 4.66
C ALA A 48 -12.76 -36.32 5.97
N LYS A 49 -11.45 -36.45 6.23
CA LYS A 49 -10.75 -35.72 7.30
C LYS A 49 -10.86 -34.22 7.05
N ALA A 50 -11.54 -33.50 7.93
CA ALA A 50 -11.52 -32.03 8.00
C ALA A 50 -10.07 -31.52 8.11
N GLY A 51 -9.62 -30.74 7.13
CA GLY A 51 -8.25 -30.22 7.06
C GLY A 51 -8.05 -29.09 8.06
N ARG A 52 -7.18 -29.29 9.06
CA ARG A 52 -6.73 -28.24 9.98
C ARG A 52 -5.83 -27.24 9.24
N VAL A 53 -6.05 -25.93 9.44
CA VAL A 53 -5.07 -24.90 9.01
C VAL A 53 -3.73 -25.24 9.66
N PRO A 54 -2.64 -25.39 8.90
CA PRO A 54 -1.39 -25.85 9.48
C PRO A 54 -0.82 -24.75 10.39
N VAL A 55 -0.34 -25.15 11.58
CA VAL A 55 0.26 -24.28 12.58
C VAL A 55 1.39 -23.42 11.98
N SER A 56 2.06 -23.93 10.95
CA SER A 56 3.09 -23.21 10.19
C SER A 56 2.54 -21.96 9.49
N THR A 57 1.31 -21.99 8.95
CA THR A 57 0.69 -20.81 8.32
C THR A 57 0.40 -19.72 9.35
N VAL A 58 -0.16 -20.10 10.50
CA VAL A 58 -0.43 -19.16 11.61
C VAL A 58 0.87 -18.59 12.18
N ALA A 59 1.92 -19.42 12.27
CA ALA A 59 3.23 -18.96 12.72
C ALA A 59 3.87 -17.97 11.74
N TRP A 60 3.82 -18.25 10.43
CA TRP A 60 4.35 -17.34 9.40
C TRP A 60 3.57 -16.03 9.31
N SER A 61 2.24 -16.05 9.43
CA SER A 61 1.44 -14.82 9.45
C SER A 61 1.72 -13.98 10.69
N THR A 62 1.86 -14.62 11.86
CA THR A 62 2.25 -13.95 13.12
C THR A 62 3.67 -13.37 13.05
N LEU A 63 4.60 -14.06 12.37
CA LEU A 63 5.96 -13.54 12.18
C LEU A 63 5.98 -12.35 11.20
N ALA A 64 5.23 -12.43 10.10
CA ALA A 64 5.07 -11.34 9.15
C ALA A 64 4.45 -10.10 9.81
N MET A 65 3.46 -10.30 10.68
CA MET A 65 2.83 -9.27 11.52
C MET A 65 3.84 -8.56 12.42
N ALA A 66 4.66 -9.33 13.15
CA ALA A 66 5.70 -8.79 14.01
C ALA A 66 6.77 -8.03 13.20
N ALA A 67 7.17 -8.56 12.05
CA ALA A 67 8.15 -7.94 11.17
C ALA A 67 7.65 -6.61 10.58
N ALA A 68 6.40 -6.56 10.12
CA ALA A 68 5.79 -5.33 9.62
C ALA A 68 5.67 -4.25 10.71
N THR A 69 5.44 -4.66 11.96
CA THR A 69 5.41 -3.74 13.12
C THR A 69 6.79 -3.16 13.39
N GLY A 70 7.81 -4.02 13.40
CA GLY A 70 9.20 -3.59 13.54
C GLY A 70 9.63 -2.68 12.39
N LEU A 71 9.23 -3.00 11.15
CA LEU A 71 9.54 -2.20 9.96
C LEU A 71 8.89 -0.81 10.01
N GLY A 72 7.67 -0.70 10.52
CA GLY A 72 6.97 0.57 10.69
C GLY A 72 7.61 1.49 11.74
N ALA A 73 8.42 0.94 12.66
CA ALA A 73 9.20 1.72 13.63
C ALA A 73 10.52 2.28 13.05
N VAL A 74 11.04 1.69 11.97
CA VAL A 74 12.34 2.07 11.36
C VAL A 74 12.42 3.56 11.00
N PRO A 75 11.40 4.19 10.38
CA PRO A 75 11.47 5.61 10.05
C PRO A 75 11.61 6.53 11.27
N PHE A 76 11.10 6.14 12.44
CA PHE A 76 11.16 6.94 13.67
C PHE A 76 12.56 6.99 14.29
N PHE A 77 13.48 6.08 13.93
CA PHE A 77 14.88 6.16 14.34
C PHE A 77 15.65 7.27 13.61
N PHE A 78 15.17 7.66 12.43
CA PHE A 78 15.83 8.63 11.57
C PHE A 78 15.05 9.96 11.45
N MET A 79 13.81 10.00 11.95
CA MET A 79 12.94 11.16 11.86
C MET A 79 12.31 11.47 13.22
N GLU A 80 12.46 12.72 13.67
CA GLU A 80 11.64 13.26 14.76
C GLU A 80 10.26 13.61 14.20
N LEU A 81 9.25 12.80 14.52
CA LEU A 81 7.88 13.11 14.15
C LEU A 81 7.36 14.21 15.09
N GLU A 82 7.08 15.38 14.50
CA GLU A 82 6.33 16.43 15.18
C GLU A 82 4.99 15.90 15.74
N ALA A 83 4.70 16.25 16.99
CA ALA A 83 3.53 15.89 17.78
C ALA A 83 2.26 15.70 16.94
N GLN A 84 1.90 16.71 16.15
CA GLN A 84 0.68 16.72 15.33
C GLN A 84 0.54 15.50 14.40
N TRP A 85 1.64 15.01 13.82
CA TRP A 85 1.60 13.86 12.91
C TRP A 85 1.53 12.54 13.66
N ALA A 86 2.14 12.48 14.86
CA ALA A 86 1.99 11.33 15.74
C ALA A 86 0.52 11.19 16.18
N GLY A 87 -0.12 12.31 16.52
CA GLY A 87 -1.56 12.35 16.82
C GLY A 87 -2.42 11.91 15.65
N LEU A 88 -2.08 12.33 14.43
CA LEU A 88 -2.80 11.92 13.21
C LEU A 88 -2.65 10.42 12.91
N CYS A 89 -1.43 9.88 13.05
CA CYS A 89 -1.15 8.46 12.90
C CYS A 89 -1.90 7.62 13.94
N ASN A 90 -1.94 8.08 15.21
CA ASN A 90 -2.74 7.43 16.25
C ASN A 90 -4.25 7.51 15.96
N GLY A 91 -4.72 8.62 15.37
CA GLY A 91 -6.09 8.73 14.87
C GLY A 91 -6.42 7.69 13.79
N MET A 92 -5.56 7.55 12.78
CA MET A 92 -5.70 6.50 11.75
C MET A 92 -5.64 5.11 12.38
N ALA A 93 -4.76 4.91 13.36
CA ALA A 93 -4.61 3.66 14.10
C ALA A 93 -5.90 3.23 14.78
N ALA A 94 -6.49 4.16 15.54
CA ALA A 94 -7.78 3.98 16.19
C ALA A 94 -8.86 3.59 15.17
N GLY A 95 -8.90 4.26 14.01
CA GLY A 95 -9.85 3.97 12.95
C GLY A 95 -9.77 2.54 12.42
N VAL A 96 -8.59 2.08 11.98
CA VAL A 96 -8.42 0.71 11.46
C VAL A 96 -8.72 -0.34 12.53
N MET A 97 -8.27 -0.13 13.78
CA MET A 97 -8.54 -1.05 14.89
C MET A 97 -10.04 -1.15 15.20
N LEU A 98 -10.79 -0.04 15.13
CA LEU A 98 -12.24 -0.06 15.31
C LEU A 98 -12.95 -0.78 14.16
N ALA A 99 -12.60 -0.47 12.90
CA ALA A 99 -13.19 -1.13 11.74
C ALA A 99 -13.07 -2.65 11.83
N ALA A 100 -11.88 -3.16 12.11
CA ALA A 100 -11.67 -4.59 12.24
C ALA A 100 -12.22 -5.19 13.55
N SER A 101 -12.44 -4.40 14.60
CA SER A 101 -13.22 -4.85 15.75
C SER A 101 -14.66 -5.14 15.33
N PHE A 102 -15.26 -4.32 14.46
CA PHE A 102 -16.60 -4.59 13.92
C PHE A 102 -16.63 -5.87 13.08
N ASP A 103 -15.63 -6.09 12.22
CA ASP A 103 -15.49 -7.34 11.45
C ASP A 103 -15.47 -8.57 12.37
N LEU A 104 -14.64 -8.54 13.43
CA LEU A 104 -14.53 -9.64 14.40
C LEU A 104 -15.84 -9.90 15.16
N VAL A 105 -16.59 -8.85 15.48
CA VAL A 105 -17.89 -8.97 16.14
C VAL A 105 -18.91 -9.59 15.19
N GLN A 106 -18.96 -9.14 13.93
CA GLN A 106 -19.84 -9.70 12.91
C GLN A 106 -19.52 -11.18 12.66
N GLU A 107 -18.23 -11.52 12.53
CA GLU A 107 -17.76 -12.89 12.36
C GLU A 107 -18.18 -13.78 13.54
N GLY A 108 -18.00 -13.30 14.78
CA GLY A 108 -18.43 -14.03 15.97
C GLY A 108 -19.93 -14.32 16.03
N GLN A 109 -20.76 -13.44 15.46
CA GLN A 109 -22.21 -13.62 15.42
C GLN A 109 -22.64 -14.70 14.43
N VAL A 110 -21.82 -15.01 13.42
CA VAL A 110 -22.13 -16.05 12.44
C VAL A 110 -22.01 -17.45 13.06
N TYR A 111 -21.02 -17.69 13.93
CA TYR A 111 -20.77 -19.01 14.53
C TYR A 111 -21.53 -19.30 15.83
N GLY A 112 -22.22 -18.32 16.42
CA GLY A 112 -22.92 -18.54 17.69
C GLY A 112 -23.89 -17.44 18.07
N SER A 113 -24.64 -17.70 19.17
CA SER A 113 -25.59 -16.71 19.68
C SER A 113 -24.87 -15.41 20.04
N GLY A 114 -25.40 -14.27 19.58
CA GLY A 114 -24.81 -12.94 19.80
C GLY A 114 -24.53 -12.62 21.28
N SER A 115 -25.19 -13.30 22.22
CA SER A 115 -24.89 -13.19 23.66
C SER A 115 -23.45 -13.60 24.02
N TRP A 116 -22.88 -14.61 23.36
CA TRP A 116 -21.50 -15.05 23.61
C TRP A 116 -20.47 -14.04 23.10
N VAL A 117 -20.76 -13.39 21.98
CA VAL A 117 -19.91 -12.33 21.41
C VAL A 117 -19.91 -11.12 22.34
N VAL A 118 -21.09 -10.68 22.80
CA VAL A 118 -21.22 -9.57 23.76
C VAL A 118 -20.50 -9.88 25.08
N PHE A 119 -20.64 -11.10 25.60
CA PHE A 119 -19.91 -11.52 26.79
C PHE A 119 -18.39 -11.51 26.57
N GLY A 120 -17.93 -11.96 25.39
CA GLY A 120 -16.54 -11.84 24.96
C GLY A 120 -16.06 -10.39 24.98
N ILE A 121 -16.78 -9.46 24.33
CA ILE A 121 -16.42 -8.03 24.27
C ILE A 121 -16.25 -7.44 25.67
N LEU A 122 -17.21 -7.69 26.57
CA LEU A 122 -17.14 -7.21 27.95
C LEU A 122 -15.94 -7.82 28.69
N CYS A 123 -15.73 -9.13 28.54
CA CYS A 123 -14.61 -9.83 29.17
C CYS A 123 -13.26 -9.31 28.68
N GLY A 124 -13.10 -9.07 27.38
CA GLY A 124 -11.87 -8.52 26.78
C GLY A 124 -11.56 -7.10 27.27
N GLY A 125 -12.58 -6.23 27.33
CA GLY A 125 -12.41 -4.87 27.87
C GLY A 125 -12.00 -4.88 29.35
N ILE A 126 -12.67 -5.70 30.17
CA ILE A 126 -12.32 -5.89 31.59
C ILE A 126 -10.91 -6.45 31.73
N PHE A 127 -10.53 -7.41 30.89
CA PHE A 127 -9.20 -8.01 30.88
C PHE A 127 -8.11 -6.96 30.64
N ILE A 128 -8.22 -6.13 29.60
CA ILE A 128 -7.23 -5.07 29.34
C ILE A 128 -7.23 -4.04 30.48
N TRP A 129 -8.39 -3.65 30.99
CA TRP A 129 -8.46 -2.75 32.15
C TRP A 129 -7.72 -3.32 33.37
N LEU A 130 -7.92 -4.61 33.67
CA LEU A 130 -7.24 -5.30 34.76
C LEU A 130 -5.73 -5.42 34.51
N CYS A 131 -5.32 -5.79 33.29
CA CYS A 131 -3.92 -5.88 32.89
C CYS A 131 -3.21 -4.53 33.05
N LYS A 132 -3.84 -3.42 32.64
CA LYS A 132 -3.29 -2.07 32.85
C LYS A 132 -3.12 -1.77 34.34
N LYS A 133 -4.16 -2.00 35.13
CA LYS A 133 -4.12 -1.77 36.58
C LYS A 133 -3.03 -2.59 37.25
N PHE A 134 -2.80 -3.82 36.79
CA PHE A 134 -1.77 -4.72 37.30
C PHE A 134 -0.36 -4.30 36.86
N LEU A 135 -0.19 -3.87 35.60
CA LEU A 135 1.08 -3.37 35.04
C LEU A 135 1.52 -2.04 35.66
N GLU A 136 0.57 -1.15 36.00
CA GLU A 136 0.87 0.08 36.73
C GLU A 136 1.36 -0.18 38.16
N GLN A 137 1.00 -1.34 38.74
CA GLN A 137 1.32 -1.71 40.11
C GLN A 137 2.60 -2.55 40.24
N TYR A 138 3.02 -3.26 39.19
CA TYR A 138 4.24 -4.07 39.17
C TYR A 138 5.01 -3.88 37.84
N GLY A 139 6.21 -3.29 37.91
CA GLY A 139 7.12 -3.22 36.76
C GLY A 139 7.44 -4.60 36.20
N GLU A 140 7.37 -4.73 34.87
CA GLU A 140 7.48 -5.93 34.01
C GLU A 140 8.57 -6.97 34.41
N PRO A 141 8.54 -8.26 33.99
CA PRO A 141 7.79 -8.89 32.90
C PRO A 141 7.28 -10.33 33.20
N ILE A 142 5.99 -10.56 33.47
CA ILE A 142 5.42 -11.94 33.59
C ILE A 142 4.16 -12.14 32.72
N VAL A 143 3.66 -11.09 32.06
CA VAL A 143 2.32 -11.10 31.43
C VAL A 143 2.31 -11.68 30.00
N ALA A 144 3.45 -12.02 29.39
CA ALA A 144 3.48 -12.53 28.02
C ALA A 144 3.15 -14.04 27.87
N VAL A 145 3.24 -14.82 28.95
CA VAL A 145 3.06 -16.29 28.93
C VAL A 145 1.58 -16.74 28.95
N PRO A 146 0.64 -16.06 29.66
CA PRO A 146 -0.76 -16.51 29.71
C PRO A 146 -1.53 -16.36 28.39
N ALA A 147 -1.13 -15.43 27.51
CA ALA A 147 -1.82 -15.18 26.24
C ALA A 147 -1.70 -16.35 25.24
N PHE A 148 -0.57 -17.07 25.26
CA PHE A 148 -0.32 -18.20 24.36
C PHE A 148 -1.02 -19.49 24.85
N LEU A 149 -1.14 -19.68 26.17
CA LEU A 149 -1.81 -20.84 26.76
C LEU A 149 -3.35 -20.80 26.63
N CYS A 150 -3.94 -19.61 26.43
CA CYS A 150 -5.39 -19.44 26.29
C CYS A 150 -5.90 -19.83 24.88
N ALA A 151 -5.05 -19.76 23.85
CA ALA A 151 -5.44 -20.02 22.47
C ALA A 151 -5.69 -21.51 22.15
N ASP A 152 -5.07 -22.43 22.90
CA ASP A 152 -5.12 -23.87 22.60
C ASP A 152 -6.35 -24.58 23.21
N ALA A 153 -7.12 -23.90 24.07
CA ALA A 153 -8.21 -24.51 24.82
C ALA A 153 -9.60 -24.48 24.15
N PHE A 154 -9.80 -23.77 23.03
CA PHE A 154 -11.15 -23.34 22.67
C PHE A 154 -11.51 -23.38 21.18
N GLN A 155 -11.36 -24.54 20.54
CA GLN A 155 -12.02 -24.84 19.26
C GLN A 155 -13.57 -24.90 19.37
N LYS A 156 -14.14 -24.88 20.59
CA LYS A 156 -15.61 -24.87 20.83
C LYS A 156 -16.19 -23.50 21.19
N VAL A 157 -15.38 -22.45 21.30
CA VAL A 157 -15.77 -21.15 21.90
C VAL A 157 -15.38 -19.97 20.97
N LEU A 158 -15.35 -20.21 19.66
CA LEU A 158 -15.04 -19.23 18.62
C LEU A 158 -15.78 -17.88 18.77
N PRO A 159 -17.12 -17.84 18.99
CA PRO A 159 -17.87 -16.58 19.14
C PRO A 159 -17.41 -15.71 20.31
N PHE A 160 -16.99 -16.35 21.41
CA PHE A 160 -16.49 -15.64 22.57
C PHE A 160 -15.05 -15.18 22.35
N CYS A 161 -14.20 -15.97 21.68
CA CYS A 161 -12.82 -15.58 21.39
C CYS A 161 -12.75 -14.38 20.43
N THR A 162 -13.59 -14.33 19.39
CA THR A 162 -13.67 -13.18 18.48
C THR A 162 -14.24 -11.95 19.19
N GLY A 163 -15.29 -12.12 20.00
CA GLY A 163 -15.82 -11.06 20.86
C GLY A 163 -14.77 -10.54 21.86
N PHE A 164 -14.00 -11.43 22.49
CA PHE A 164 -12.93 -11.08 23.43
C PHE A 164 -11.82 -10.28 22.76
N ALA A 165 -11.36 -10.70 21.57
CA ALA A 165 -10.38 -9.96 20.79
C ALA A 165 -10.89 -8.55 20.41
N ALA A 166 -12.13 -8.44 19.94
CA ALA A 166 -12.75 -7.16 19.63
C ALA A 166 -12.85 -6.26 20.87
N GLY A 167 -13.25 -6.81 22.02
CA GLY A 167 -13.30 -6.09 23.30
C GLY A 167 -11.96 -5.52 23.74
N CYS A 168 -10.88 -6.30 23.60
CA CYS A 168 -9.52 -5.85 23.89
C CYS A 168 -9.12 -4.66 22.99
N MET A 169 -9.39 -4.76 21.69
CA MET A 169 -9.03 -3.71 20.72
C MET A 169 -9.82 -2.43 20.92
N ILE A 170 -11.14 -2.52 21.12
CA ILE A 170 -12.01 -1.37 21.42
C ILE A 170 -11.53 -0.66 22.69
N TRP A 171 -11.18 -1.42 23.73
CA TRP A 171 -10.68 -0.83 24.97
C TRP A 171 -9.35 -0.11 24.78
N ILE A 172 -8.39 -0.71 24.06
CA ILE A 172 -7.10 -0.07 23.73
C ILE A 172 -7.33 1.24 22.96
N VAL A 173 -8.24 1.25 21.99
CA VAL A 173 -8.56 2.47 21.25
C VAL A 173 -9.11 3.56 22.16
N ILE A 174 -10.14 3.26 22.96
CA ILE A 174 -10.81 4.24 23.81
C ILE A 174 -9.90 4.72 24.95
N ALA A 175 -9.12 3.83 25.55
CA ALA A 175 -8.36 4.12 26.77
C ALA A 175 -6.90 4.52 26.54
N GLU A 176 -6.33 4.31 25.34
CA GLU A 176 -4.93 4.67 25.01
C GLU A 176 -4.85 5.49 23.74
N VAL A 177 -5.24 4.89 22.62
CA VAL A 177 -4.88 5.41 21.30
C VAL A 177 -5.57 6.74 21.02
N LEU A 178 -6.87 6.83 21.29
CA LEU A 178 -7.63 8.06 21.07
C LEU A 178 -7.23 9.17 22.06
N PRO A 179 -7.11 8.91 23.38
CA PRO A 179 -6.60 9.89 24.32
C PRO A 179 -5.19 10.40 23.99
N ASP A 180 -4.29 9.52 23.55
CA ASP A 180 -2.93 9.92 23.15
C ASP A 180 -2.95 10.70 21.82
N ALA A 181 -3.81 10.34 20.88
CA ALA A 181 -3.99 11.11 19.65
C ALA A 181 -4.46 12.56 19.92
N PHE A 182 -5.40 12.74 20.84
CA PHE A 182 -5.93 14.06 21.20
C PHE A 182 -4.97 14.94 21.99
N LYS A 183 -3.96 14.35 22.65
CA LYS A 183 -2.88 15.14 23.29
C LYS A 183 -1.96 15.78 22.25
N GLU A 184 -1.78 15.10 21.13
CA GLU A 184 -0.76 15.43 20.14
C GLU A 184 -1.32 16.18 18.93
N ALA A 185 -2.61 16.04 18.60
CA ALA A 185 -3.27 16.69 17.47
C ALA A 185 -4.68 17.18 17.81
N THR A 186 -5.22 18.09 16.97
CA THR A 186 -6.56 18.63 17.18
C THR A 186 -7.64 17.55 17.03
N PRO A 187 -8.70 17.56 17.85
CA PRO A 187 -9.73 16.51 17.80
C PRO A 187 -10.39 16.33 16.42
N SER A 188 -10.55 17.41 15.66
CA SER A 188 -11.10 17.36 14.30
C SER A 188 -10.17 16.67 13.30
N GLN A 189 -8.86 16.85 13.43
CA GLN A 189 -7.86 16.17 12.62
C GLN A 189 -7.76 14.69 12.97
N VAL A 190 -7.78 14.35 14.26
CA VAL A 190 -7.78 12.96 14.73
C VAL A 190 -9.04 12.23 14.29
N ALA A 191 -10.22 12.86 14.43
CA ALA A 191 -11.49 12.28 13.99
C ALA A 191 -11.56 12.10 12.47
N SER A 192 -11.08 13.08 11.69
CA SER A 192 -11.06 12.95 10.22
C SER A 192 -10.06 11.87 9.75
N ALA A 193 -8.90 11.76 10.39
CA ALA A 193 -7.94 10.70 10.13
C ALA A 193 -8.49 9.31 10.48
N GLY A 194 -9.14 9.17 11.64
CA GLY A 194 -9.76 7.92 12.07
C GLY A 194 -10.94 7.50 11.18
N THR A 195 -11.83 8.43 10.83
CA THR A 195 -12.97 8.14 9.93
C THR A 195 -12.51 7.80 8.52
N LEU A 196 -11.49 8.49 8.00
CA LEU A 196 -10.88 8.13 6.71
C LEU A 196 -10.29 6.72 6.73
N ALA A 197 -9.62 6.36 7.82
CA ALA A 197 -9.04 5.03 8.00
C ALA A 197 -10.11 3.94 8.10
N VAL A 198 -11.22 4.18 8.81
CA VAL A 198 -12.39 3.29 8.85
C VAL A 198 -12.97 3.12 7.45
N ALA A 199 -13.24 4.22 6.75
CA ALA A 199 -13.82 4.18 5.41
C ALA A 199 -12.91 3.42 4.43
N PHE A 200 -11.59 3.62 4.53
CA PHE A 200 -10.61 2.87 3.73
C PHE A 200 -10.63 1.38 4.06
N MET A 201 -10.58 1.02 5.35
CA MET A 201 -10.59 -0.38 5.78
C MET A 201 -11.89 -1.09 5.39
N GLU A 202 -13.04 -0.42 5.49
CA GLU A 202 -14.35 -0.97 5.12
C GLU A 202 -14.53 -1.06 3.59
N THR A 203 -13.99 -0.10 2.85
CA THR A 203 -13.97 -0.19 1.39
C THR A 203 -13.07 -1.35 0.95
N LEU A 204 -11.92 -1.52 1.60
CA LEU A 204 -11.02 -2.65 1.37
C LEU A 204 -11.71 -3.97 1.72
N SER A 205 -12.37 -4.02 2.88
CA SER A 205 -13.18 -5.12 3.40
C SER A 205 -14.20 -5.61 2.38
N THR A 206 -15.06 -4.70 1.92
CA THR A 206 -16.17 -4.98 1.00
C THR A 206 -15.68 -5.34 -0.39
N VAL A 207 -14.63 -4.69 -0.87
CA VAL A 207 -13.97 -5.05 -2.14
C VAL A 207 -13.42 -6.47 -2.07
N LEU A 208 -12.73 -6.83 -0.98
CA LEU A 208 -12.21 -8.18 -0.77
C LEU A 208 -13.32 -9.24 -0.68
N LEU A 209 -14.38 -8.97 0.10
CA LEU A 209 -15.53 -9.87 0.24
C LEU A 209 -16.32 -10.04 -1.07
N GLY A 210 -16.48 -8.96 -1.85
CA GLY A 210 -17.08 -9.02 -3.19
C GLY A 210 -16.32 -9.93 -4.15
N PHE A 211 -15.02 -10.16 -3.91
CA PHE A 211 -14.22 -11.14 -4.64
C PHE A 211 -14.27 -12.56 -4.06
N THR A 212 -14.81 -12.76 -2.85
CA THR A 212 -14.94 -14.07 -2.19
C THR A 212 -16.30 -14.72 -2.43
N ASP A 213 -17.40 -13.94 -2.44
CA ASP A 213 -18.77 -14.48 -2.62
C ASP A 213 -19.12 -14.84 -4.09
N GLY A 214 -18.44 -14.24 -5.05
CA GLY A 214 -18.36 -14.78 -6.40
C GLY A 214 -17.15 -15.70 -6.45
N ASN A 215 -17.32 -16.98 -6.80
CA ASN A 215 -16.26 -17.99 -6.96
C ASN A 215 -15.20 -17.66 -8.05
N ASN A 216 -14.80 -16.41 -8.20
CA ASN A 216 -13.71 -15.93 -9.03
C ASN A 216 -12.49 -15.67 -8.14
N LEU A 217 -11.87 -16.75 -7.66
CA LEU A 217 -10.54 -16.74 -7.03
C LEU A 217 -9.49 -15.98 -7.87
N GLU A 218 -9.80 -15.85 -9.16
CA GLU A 218 -9.20 -15.06 -10.24
C GLU A 218 -9.01 -13.57 -9.88
N ASP A 219 -10.08 -12.87 -9.47
CA ASP A 219 -10.10 -11.42 -9.29
C ASP A 219 -9.48 -10.98 -7.94
N ALA A 220 -9.64 -11.80 -6.90
CA ALA A 220 -9.05 -11.57 -5.57
C ALA A 220 -7.51 -11.56 -5.63
N SER A 221 -6.92 -12.49 -6.40
CA SER A 221 -5.47 -12.59 -6.56
C SER A 221 -4.88 -11.36 -7.25
N GLY A 222 -5.60 -10.77 -8.20
CA GLY A 222 -5.15 -9.58 -8.91
C GLY A 222 -5.24 -8.29 -8.12
N PHE A 223 -6.26 -8.17 -7.27
CA PHE A 223 -6.33 -7.07 -6.33
C PHE A 223 -5.20 -7.12 -5.29
N LEU A 224 -4.91 -8.29 -4.71
CA LEU A 224 -3.82 -8.46 -3.74
C LEU A 224 -2.44 -8.18 -4.35
N VAL A 225 -2.19 -8.66 -5.57
CA VAL A 225 -0.96 -8.37 -6.32
C VAL A 225 -0.82 -6.86 -6.57
N SER A 226 -1.92 -6.17 -6.92
CA SER A 226 -1.91 -4.72 -7.13
C SER A 226 -1.68 -3.93 -5.84
N LEU A 227 -2.23 -4.38 -4.72
CA LEU A 227 -2.03 -3.78 -3.40
C LEU A 227 -0.56 -3.87 -2.98
N VAL A 228 0.07 -5.04 -3.17
CA VAL A 228 1.51 -5.24 -2.91
C VAL A 228 2.36 -4.38 -3.84
N PHE A 229 2.00 -4.29 -5.12
CA PHE A 229 2.69 -3.43 -6.06
C PHE A 229 2.56 -1.94 -5.68
N GLY A 230 1.44 -1.53 -5.08
CA GLY A 230 1.23 -0.20 -4.52
C GLY A 230 2.09 0.12 -3.28
N LEU A 231 2.54 -0.89 -2.54
CA LEU A 231 3.49 -0.71 -1.42
C LEU A 231 4.91 -0.39 -1.91
N GLY A 232 5.30 -0.89 -3.09
CA GLY A 232 6.62 -0.67 -3.67
C GLY A 232 7.02 0.82 -3.74
N PRO A 233 6.20 1.72 -4.34
CA PRO A 233 6.49 3.14 -4.36
C PRO A 233 6.58 3.78 -2.96
N LEU A 234 5.75 3.36 -2.00
CA LEU A 234 5.83 3.89 -0.64
C LEU A 234 7.17 3.51 0.01
N ILE A 235 7.56 2.24 -0.07
CA ILE A 235 8.84 1.73 0.46
C ILE A 235 10.02 2.43 -0.22
N GLY A 236 9.97 2.60 -1.55
CA GLY A 236 11.02 3.29 -2.31
C GLY A 236 11.17 4.76 -1.90
N GLY A 237 10.05 5.43 -1.62
CA GLY A 237 10.05 6.79 -1.07
C GLY A 237 10.66 6.87 0.32
N ILE A 238 10.28 5.96 1.22
CA ILE A 238 10.83 5.89 2.59
C ILE A 238 12.34 5.67 2.54
N ILE A 239 12.82 4.68 1.80
CA ILE A 239 14.26 4.36 1.68
C ILE A 239 15.03 5.57 1.17
N LEU A 240 14.52 6.26 0.14
CA LEU A 240 15.20 7.41 -0.41
C LEU A 240 15.22 8.60 0.57
N VAL A 241 14.11 8.88 1.25
CA VAL A 241 14.04 9.99 2.21
C VAL A 241 14.94 9.73 3.43
N THR A 242 14.91 8.52 3.99
CA THR A 242 15.77 8.16 5.13
C THR A 242 17.25 8.25 4.75
N PHE A 243 17.63 7.72 3.58
CA PHE A 243 18.99 7.85 3.06
C PHE A 243 19.37 9.30 2.79
N SER A 244 18.46 10.10 2.22
CA SER A 244 18.74 11.51 1.93
C SER A 244 18.92 12.36 3.17
N LEU A 245 18.16 12.09 4.24
CA LEU A 245 18.30 12.77 5.53
C LEU A 245 19.58 12.32 6.25
N GLY A 246 19.86 11.02 6.26
CA GLY A 246 21.05 10.46 6.93
C GLY A 246 22.37 10.94 6.33
N PHE A 247 22.42 11.15 5.00
CA PHE A 247 23.63 11.58 4.30
C PHE A 247 23.62 13.06 3.86
N SER A 248 22.61 13.84 4.26
CA SER A 248 22.46 15.27 3.91
C SER A 248 22.69 15.55 2.42
N MET A 249 22.01 14.78 1.57
CA MET A 249 22.26 14.77 0.13
C MET A 249 21.88 16.11 -0.52
N PRO A 250 22.73 16.69 -1.39
CA PRO A 250 22.47 17.99 -1.99
C PRO A 250 21.34 17.92 -3.03
N HIS A 251 20.49 18.96 -3.12
CA HIS A 251 19.34 18.98 -4.03
C HIS A 251 19.64 18.63 -5.50
N PRO A 252 20.73 19.12 -6.14
CA PRO A 252 21.05 18.76 -7.52
C PRO A 252 21.31 17.25 -7.72
N LEU A 253 21.83 16.58 -6.68
CA LEU A 253 22.04 15.14 -6.70
C LEU A 253 20.70 14.40 -6.68
N LEU A 254 19.77 14.80 -5.81
CA LEU A 254 18.43 14.22 -5.71
C LEU A 254 17.61 14.43 -6.99
N THR A 255 17.63 15.64 -7.57
CA THR A 255 16.96 15.88 -8.85
C THR A 255 17.62 15.09 -9.98
N GLY A 256 18.94 14.86 -9.91
CA GLY A 256 19.67 13.94 -10.79
C GLY A 256 19.18 12.50 -10.65
N VAL A 257 19.13 11.96 -9.43
CA VAL A 257 18.63 10.59 -9.13
C VAL A 257 17.23 10.40 -9.66
N ALA A 258 16.33 11.35 -9.39
CA ALA A 258 14.95 11.30 -9.88
C ALA A 258 14.88 11.23 -11.41
N SER A 259 15.69 12.06 -12.09
CA SER A 259 15.76 12.11 -13.56
C SER A 259 16.35 10.83 -14.15
N GLY A 260 17.34 10.22 -13.49
CA GLY A 260 17.97 8.97 -13.93
C GLY A 260 17.01 7.79 -13.83
N ILE A 261 16.26 7.71 -12.73
CA ILE A 261 15.22 6.70 -12.56
C ILE A 261 14.13 6.88 -13.62
N ALA A 262 13.60 8.10 -13.76
CA ALA A 262 12.57 8.40 -14.75
C ALA A 262 13.00 8.09 -16.19
N PHE A 263 14.26 8.36 -16.53
CA PHE A 263 14.81 8.00 -17.85
C PHE A 263 14.81 6.49 -18.09
N ARG A 264 15.19 5.68 -17.09
CA ARG A 264 15.15 4.22 -17.22
C ARG A 264 13.73 3.70 -17.29
N LEU A 265 12.82 4.18 -16.44
CA LEU A 265 11.40 3.79 -16.51
C LEU A 265 10.76 4.14 -17.87
N ALA A 266 11.04 5.34 -18.40
CA ALA A 266 10.52 5.78 -19.69
C ALA A 266 11.05 4.96 -20.87
N SER A 267 12.31 4.52 -20.81
CA SER A 267 12.95 3.80 -21.92
C SER A 267 12.76 2.28 -21.85
N TRP A 268 12.59 1.71 -20.65
CA TRP A 268 12.58 0.26 -20.43
C TRP A 268 11.47 -0.46 -21.21
N ARG A 269 10.20 -0.09 -20.97
CA ARG A 269 9.04 -0.75 -21.60
C ARG A 269 9.00 -0.57 -23.13
N PRO A 270 9.16 0.63 -23.71
CA PRO A 270 9.18 0.79 -25.17
C PRO A 270 10.32 0.03 -25.86
N LEU A 271 11.50 -0.02 -25.23
CA LEU A 271 12.64 -0.79 -25.74
C LEU A 271 12.32 -2.29 -25.76
N GLN A 272 11.63 -2.78 -24.73
CA GLN A 272 11.25 -4.17 -24.61
C GLN A 272 10.21 -4.59 -25.66
N LEU A 273 9.19 -3.75 -25.90
CA LEU A 273 8.19 -3.97 -26.95
C LEU A 273 8.81 -3.99 -28.36
N LEU A 274 9.82 -3.13 -28.59
CA LEU A 274 10.55 -3.09 -29.85
C LEU A 274 11.42 -4.34 -30.05
N MET A 275 12.16 -4.76 -29.02
CA MET A 275 13.00 -5.98 -29.07
C MET A 275 12.17 -7.26 -29.20
N SER A 276 10.96 -7.29 -28.64
CA SER A 276 10.03 -8.41 -28.79
C SER A 276 9.23 -8.37 -30.11
N SER A 277 9.44 -7.37 -30.97
CA SER A 277 8.70 -7.15 -32.22
C SER A 277 7.17 -7.11 -32.07
N LYS A 278 6.65 -6.84 -30.86
CA LYS A 278 5.20 -6.71 -30.60
C LYS A 278 4.64 -5.41 -31.18
N MET A 279 5.45 -4.36 -31.22
CA MET A 279 5.05 -3.05 -31.72
C MET A 279 6.11 -2.49 -32.67
N GLY A 280 5.68 -1.99 -33.82
CA GLY A 280 6.57 -1.42 -34.83
C GLY A 280 7.26 -0.14 -34.34
N LEU A 281 8.51 0.09 -34.75
CA LEU A 281 9.31 1.26 -34.37
C LEU A 281 8.58 2.59 -34.62
N PHE A 282 7.91 2.70 -35.78
CA PHE A 282 7.15 3.88 -36.16
C PHE A 282 6.01 4.17 -35.17
N THR A 283 5.20 3.15 -34.86
CA THR A 283 4.10 3.25 -33.90
C THR A 283 4.59 3.66 -32.52
N THR A 284 5.68 3.03 -32.04
CA THR A 284 6.29 3.35 -30.74
C THR A 284 6.77 4.81 -30.69
N LEU A 285 7.43 5.29 -31.75
CA LEU A 285 7.89 6.67 -31.82
C LEU A 285 6.72 7.66 -31.86
N CYS A 286 5.69 7.40 -32.67
CA CYS A 286 4.49 8.23 -32.75
C CYS A 286 3.77 8.35 -31.40
N LEU A 287 3.63 7.25 -30.65
CA LEU A 287 2.99 7.24 -29.33
C LEU A 287 3.83 7.97 -28.27
N LEU A 288 5.16 7.79 -28.28
CA LEU A 288 6.06 8.52 -27.39
C LEU A 288 5.99 10.04 -27.65
N ILE A 289 5.99 10.45 -28.93
CA ILE A 289 5.83 11.85 -29.33
C ILE A 289 4.46 12.37 -28.90
N GLY A 290 3.40 11.60 -29.15
CA GLY A 290 2.03 11.94 -28.75
C GLY A 290 1.92 12.20 -27.24
N GLY A 291 2.42 11.27 -26.41
CA GLY A 291 2.45 11.44 -24.95
C GLY A 291 3.26 12.66 -24.51
N SER A 292 4.40 12.91 -25.15
CA SER A 292 5.25 14.08 -24.88
C SER A 292 4.54 15.40 -25.23
N MET A 293 3.84 15.45 -26.37
CA MET A 293 3.06 16.61 -26.81
C MET A 293 1.89 16.90 -25.87
N VAL A 294 1.15 15.86 -25.47
CA VAL A 294 0.04 15.98 -24.51
C VAL A 294 0.55 16.51 -23.17
N TYR A 295 1.64 15.94 -22.64
CA TYR A 295 2.23 16.42 -21.39
C TYR A 295 2.70 17.87 -21.49
N HIS A 296 3.33 18.24 -22.61
CA HIS A 296 3.79 19.60 -22.84
C HIS A 296 2.63 20.60 -22.92
N ALA A 297 1.55 20.25 -23.64
CA ALA A 297 0.33 21.06 -23.74
C ALA A 297 -0.33 21.24 -22.36
N ALA A 298 -0.50 20.15 -21.61
CA ALA A 298 -1.05 20.18 -20.25
C ALA A 298 -0.18 21.06 -19.31
N THR A 299 1.12 20.83 -19.29
CA THR A 299 2.08 21.60 -18.48
C THR A 299 2.04 23.09 -18.84
N SER A 300 2.01 23.42 -20.14
CA SER A 300 1.97 24.81 -20.59
C SER A 300 0.67 25.51 -20.18
N SER A 301 -0.46 24.80 -20.25
CA SER A 301 -1.77 25.33 -19.86
C SER A 301 -1.85 25.57 -18.35
N ILE A 302 -1.40 24.59 -17.56
CA ILE A 302 -1.39 24.68 -16.10
C ILE A 302 -0.48 25.81 -15.62
N LEU A 303 0.73 25.95 -16.19
CA LEU A 303 1.65 27.03 -15.83
C LEU A 303 1.13 28.41 -16.26
N ARG A 304 0.41 28.53 -17.39
CA ARG A 304 -0.25 29.79 -17.79
C ARG A 304 -1.32 30.19 -16.79
N VAL A 305 -2.20 29.27 -16.41
CA VAL A 305 -3.26 29.52 -15.42
C VAL A 305 -2.65 29.91 -14.07
N PHE A 306 -1.60 29.20 -13.64
CA PHE A 306 -0.89 29.50 -12.40
C PHE A 306 -0.27 30.91 -12.41
N ASN A 307 0.43 31.27 -13.48
CA ASN A 307 1.04 32.59 -13.61
C ASN A 307 -0.01 33.71 -13.72
N HIS A 308 -1.14 33.47 -14.40
CA HIS A 308 -2.23 34.42 -14.49
C HIS A 308 -2.91 34.65 -13.13
N LYS A 309 -3.16 33.57 -12.37
CA LYS A 309 -3.71 33.65 -11.02
C LYS A 309 -2.77 34.38 -10.06
N ARG A 310 -1.44 34.20 -10.19
CA ARG A 310 -0.44 34.96 -9.42
C ARG A 310 -0.43 36.46 -9.77
N SER A 311 -0.61 36.81 -11.04
CA SER A 311 -0.72 38.22 -11.46
C SER A 311 -2.01 38.88 -10.96
N SER A 312 -3.10 38.12 -10.81
CA SER A 312 -4.39 38.61 -10.29
C SER A 312 -4.46 38.64 -8.75
N ALA A 313 -3.87 37.64 -8.08
CA ALA A 313 -3.83 37.53 -6.61
C ALA A 313 -2.89 38.55 -5.93
N ASN A 314 -1.95 39.17 -6.66
CA ASN A 314 -1.21 40.33 -6.13
C ASN A 314 -2.12 41.56 -5.87
N VAL A 315 -3.38 41.54 -6.32
CA VAL A 315 -4.36 42.63 -6.08
C VAL A 315 -5.29 42.32 -4.89
N ILE A 316 -5.42 41.06 -4.46
CA ILE A 316 -6.36 40.68 -3.39
C ILE A 316 -5.74 39.60 -2.51
N THR A 317 -5.55 39.94 -1.23
CA THR A 317 -5.43 39.06 -0.05
C THR A 317 -4.09 38.37 0.28
N SER A 318 -3.45 38.99 1.28
CA SER A 318 -2.38 38.52 2.16
C SER A 318 -2.89 37.59 3.29
N SER A 319 -3.67 36.54 3.00
CA SER A 319 -4.28 35.73 4.10
C SER A 319 -4.43 34.22 3.90
N SER A 320 -3.70 33.58 2.97
CA SER A 320 -3.52 32.11 2.99
C SER A 320 -2.11 31.76 2.50
N GLY A 321 -1.19 31.57 3.44
CA GLY A 321 0.26 31.48 3.24
C GLY A 321 0.76 30.19 2.57
N LEU A 322 0.38 29.93 1.33
CA LEU A 322 0.99 28.88 0.51
C LEU A 322 1.46 29.42 -0.84
N SER A 323 2.55 30.20 -0.84
CA SER A 323 3.18 30.69 -2.07
C SER A 323 3.97 29.55 -2.74
N LEU A 324 3.29 28.77 -3.59
CA LEU A 324 3.93 27.67 -4.30
C LEU A 324 4.96 28.20 -5.33
N SER A 325 6.21 27.74 -5.26
CA SER A 325 7.24 28.13 -6.23
C SER A 325 6.97 27.49 -7.60
N VAL A 326 7.40 28.14 -8.69
CA VAL A 326 7.37 27.54 -10.04
C VAL A 326 8.16 26.22 -10.06
N LEU A 327 9.20 26.10 -9.23
CA LEU A 327 9.96 24.87 -9.05
C LEU A 327 9.11 23.74 -8.47
N THR A 328 8.35 24.06 -7.42
CA THR A 328 7.43 23.12 -6.76
C THR A 328 6.31 22.69 -7.70
N MET A 329 5.78 23.61 -8.51
CA MET A 329 4.76 23.25 -9.51
C MET A 329 5.33 22.30 -10.58
N GLN A 330 6.58 22.51 -11.00
CA GLN A 330 7.25 21.62 -11.95
C GLN A 330 7.52 20.23 -11.36
N SER A 331 7.91 20.13 -10.09
CA SER A 331 8.11 18.83 -9.43
C SER A 331 6.79 18.09 -9.20
N LEU A 332 5.69 18.79 -8.89
CA LEU A 332 4.37 18.18 -8.79
C LEU A 332 3.87 17.66 -10.14
N LEU A 333 4.10 18.40 -11.24
CA LEU A 333 3.77 17.92 -12.58
C LEU A 333 4.61 16.71 -12.98
N ALA A 334 5.91 16.69 -12.64
CA ALA A 334 6.75 15.51 -12.85
C ALA A 334 6.29 14.31 -12.01
N CYS A 335 5.91 14.54 -10.74
CA CYS A 335 5.31 13.51 -9.90
C CYS A 335 4.00 12.97 -10.49
N SER A 336 3.17 13.83 -11.09
CA SER A 336 1.94 13.39 -11.77
C SER A 336 2.22 12.51 -13.00
N ALA A 337 3.33 12.75 -13.72
CA ALA A 337 3.75 11.87 -14.81
C ALA A 337 4.22 10.50 -14.29
N VAL A 338 4.93 10.45 -13.15
CA VAL A 338 5.28 9.18 -12.49
C VAL A 338 4.03 8.43 -12.05
N PHE A 339 3.03 9.13 -11.50
CA PHE A 339 1.74 8.55 -11.15
C PHE A 339 1.03 7.94 -12.36
N LEU A 340 0.95 8.66 -13.49
CA LEU A 340 0.33 8.14 -14.72
C LEU A 340 1.05 6.91 -15.28
N HIS A 341 2.39 6.88 -15.20
CA HIS A 341 3.16 5.70 -15.57
C HIS A 341 2.87 4.51 -14.65
N ALA A 342 2.86 4.73 -13.33
CA ALA A 342 2.52 3.70 -12.35
C ALA A 342 1.06 3.22 -12.49
N TYR A 343 0.14 4.11 -12.87
CA TYR A 343 -1.25 3.81 -13.15
C TYR A 343 -1.41 2.93 -14.40
N ALA A 344 -0.75 3.30 -15.51
CA ALA A 344 -0.75 2.50 -16.74
C ALA A 344 -0.17 1.09 -16.50
N GLU A 345 0.84 0.98 -15.64
CA GLU A 345 1.39 -0.32 -15.25
C GLU A 345 0.45 -1.12 -14.36
N GLY A 346 -0.21 -0.46 -13.42
CA GLY A 346 -1.24 -1.06 -12.57
C GLY A 346 -2.43 -1.59 -13.38
N LEU A 347 -2.80 -0.93 -14.49
CA LEU A 347 -3.81 -1.44 -15.42
C LEU A 347 -3.33 -2.76 -16.03
N ALA A 348 -2.11 -2.81 -16.55
CA ALA A 348 -1.55 -4.01 -17.17
C ALA A 348 -1.44 -5.17 -16.19
N LEU A 349 -0.99 -4.90 -14.96
CA LEU A 349 -0.88 -5.91 -13.91
C LEU A 349 -2.23 -6.38 -13.37
N GLY A 350 -3.20 -5.47 -13.23
CA GLY A 350 -4.56 -5.82 -12.81
C GLY A 350 -5.24 -6.73 -13.83
N VAL A 351 -5.11 -6.42 -15.13
CA VAL A 351 -5.59 -7.28 -16.21
C VAL A 351 -4.81 -8.61 -16.22
N ALA A 352 -3.51 -8.60 -15.94
CA ALA A 352 -2.68 -9.79 -16.00
C ALA A 352 -2.84 -10.77 -14.86
N ALA A 353 -3.07 -10.26 -13.67
CA ALA A 353 -3.26 -11.12 -12.53
C ALA A 353 -4.56 -11.94 -12.65
N ARG A 354 -5.58 -11.49 -13.40
CA ARG A 354 -6.75 -12.31 -13.76
C ARG A 354 -6.40 -13.57 -14.55
N LYS A 355 -5.28 -13.61 -15.29
CA LYS A 355 -4.87 -14.78 -16.10
C LYS A 355 -3.86 -15.71 -15.40
N ALA A 356 -3.22 -15.27 -14.31
CA ALA A 356 -2.12 -15.98 -13.67
C ALA A 356 -2.52 -16.57 -12.31
N TYR A 357 -3.37 -17.59 -12.36
CA TYR A 357 -3.93 -18.25 -11.16
C TYR A 357 -2.86 -18.88 -10.27
N GLY A 358 -3.01 -18.73 -8.95
CA GLY A 358 -2.21 -19.45 -7.94
C GLY A 358 -0.75 -19.00 -7.76
N LEU A 359 -0.28 -18.00 -8.54
CA LEU A 359 1.10 -17.53 -8.51
C LEU A 359 1.33 -16.27 -7.66
N GLY A 360 0.29 -15.72 -7.04
CA GLY A 360 0.34 -14.45 -6.30
C GLY A 360 1.47 -14.37 -5.26
N ARG A 361 1.78 -15.47 -4.56
CA ARG A 361 2.87 -15.52 -3.56
C ARG A 361 4.25 -15.26 -4.17
N TYR A 362 4.47 -15.68 -5.41
CA TYR A 362 5.74 -15.48 -6.12
C TYR A 362 5.82 -14.11 -6.80
N MET A 363 4.68 -13.41 -6.93
CA MET A 363 4.61 -12.08 -7.52
C MET A 363 4.93 -10.97 -6.54
N VAL A 364 4.77 -11.19 -5.23
CA VAL A 364 4.91 -10.16 -4.19
C VAL A 364 6.29 -9.48 -4.25
N LEU A 365 7.36 -10.28 -4.29
CA LEU A 365 8.74 -9.77 -4.24
C LEU A 365 9.14 -9.03 -5.54
N PRO A 366 8.95 -9.61 -6.75
CA PRO A 366 9.21 -8.88 -8.00
C PRO A 366 8.37 -7.61 -8.14
N ALA A 367 7.07 -7.68 -7.84
CA ALA A 367 6.14 -6.56 -7.96
C ALA A 367 6.58 -5.37 -7.07
N SER A 368 6.94 -5.66 -5.82
CA SER A 368 7.43 -4.66 -4.88
C SER A 368 8.75 -4.03 -5.34
N LEU A 369 9.71 -4.84 -5.80
CA LEU A 369 11.02 -4.37 -6.28
C LEU A 369 10.90 -3.47 -7.52
N HIS A 370 9.98 -3.78 -8.43
CA HIS A 370 9.70 -2.94 -9.60
C HIS A 370 9.07 -1.61 -9.18
N GLY A 371 8.23 -1.58 -8.14
CA GLY A 371 7.61 -0.37 -7.62
C GLY A 371 8.58 0.60 -6.91
N LEU A 372 9.68 0.11 -6.35
CA LEU A 372 10.66 0.91 -5.59
C LEU A 372 11.20 2.12 -6.39
N PRO A 373 11.71 1.98 -7.64
CA PRO A 373 12.13 3.10 -8.47
C PRO A 373 11.09 4.23 -8.59
N ARG A 374 9.80 3.92 -8.76
CA ARG A 374 8.77 4.94 -8.99
C ARG A 374 8.59 5.82 -7.76
N GLY A 375 8.54 5.19 -6.59
CA GLY A 375 8.51 5.87 -5.30
C GLY A 375 9.72 6.76 -5.05
N ALA A 376 10.90 6.21 -5.28
CA ALA A 376 12.16 6.94 -5.18
C ALA A 376 12.23 8.12 -6.15
N ALA A 377 11.74 7.98 -7.38
CA ALA A 377 11.71 9.07 -8.35
C ALA A 377 10.76 10.21 -7.91
N ALA A 378 9.55 9.87 -7.49
CA ALA A 378 8.56 10.85 -6.99
C ALA A 378 9.08 11.58 -5.74
N ALA A 379 9.55 10.83 -4.74
CA ALA A 379 10.10 11.39 -3.51
C ALA A 379 11.33 12.26 -3.78
N SER A 380 12.29 11.79 -4.58
CA SER A 380 13.52 12.52 -4.89
C SER A 380 13.26 13.81 -5.66
N CYS A 381 12.27 13.81 -6.56
CA CYS A 381 11.86 14.99 -7.30
C CYS A 381 11.24 16.05 -6.39
N VAL A 382 10.32 15.65 -5.51
CA VAL A 382 9.62 16.58 -4.60
C VAL A 382 10.56 17.05 -3.50
N TYR A 383 11.36 16.16 -2.91
CA TYR A 383 12.34 16.52 -1.89
C TYR A 383 13.40 17.48 -2.44
N GLY A 384 13.96 17.18 -3.63
CA GLY A 384 14.93 18.05 -4.30
C GLY A 384 14.38 19.42 -4.70
N ALA A 385 13.06 19.60 -4.77
CA ALA A 385 12.41 20.85 -5.16
C ALA A 385 11.84 21.67 -4.00
N THR A 386 11.47 21.02 -2.90
CA THR A 386 10.73 21.63 -1.78
C THR A 386 11.47 21.58 -0.46
N ASP A 387 12.50 20.75 -0.35
CA ASP A 387 13.19 20.43 0.91
C ASP A 387 12.26 19.86 2.00
N SER A 388 11.05 19.42 1.61
CA SER A 388 10.08 18.84 2.53
C SER A 388 10.08 17.32 2.41
N TRP A 389 10.60 16.64 3.43
CA TRP A 389 10.58 15.18 3.52
C TRP A 389 9.14 14.64 3.59
N ARG A 390 8.24 15.41 4.22
CA ARG A 390 6.80 15.10 4.30
C ARG A 390 6.15 15.15 2.92
N GLY A 391 6.43 16.20 2.14
CA GLY A 391 5.94 16.31 0.77
C GLY A 391 6.47 15.19 -0.13
N ALA A 392 7.72 14.78 0.07
CA ALA A 392 8.33 13.67 -0.65
C ALA A 392 7.67 12.31 -0.33
N LEU A 393 7.40 12.04 0.95
CA LEU A 393 6.72 10.82 1.38
C LEU A 393 5.26 10.80 0.92
N ALA A 394 4.57 11.95 0.98
CA ALA A 394 3.22 12.08 0.45
C ALA A 394 3.17 11.81 -1.07
N ALA A 395 4.14 12.33 -1.83
CA ALA A 395 4.26 12.07 -3.26
C ALA A 395 4.49 10.58 -3.58
N ALA A 396 5.33 9.90 -2.79
CA ALA A 396 5.56 8.46 -2.91
C ALA A 396 4.30 7.64 -2.57
N ALA A 397 3.59 8.00 -1.50
CA ALA A 397 2.34 7.36 -1.11
C ALA A 397 1.26 7.53 -2.19
N LEU A 398 1.08 8.75 -2.71
CA LEU A 398 0.17 9.02 -3.83
C LEU A 398 0.52 8.19 -5.07
N THR A 399 1.81 8.07 -5.39
CA THR A 399 2.27 7.19 -6.48
C THR A 399 1.98 5.71 -6.19
N GLY A 400 2.04 5.29 -4.93
CA GLY A 400 1.67 3.94 -4.49
C GLY A 400 0.20 3.60 -4.74
N PHE A 401 -0.71 4.56 -4.53
CA PHE A 401 -2.14 4.39 -4.81
C PHE A 401 -2.48 4.25 -6.30
N ALA A 402 -1.56 4.63 -7.21
CA ALA A 402 -1.80 4.57 -8.65
C ALA A 402 -2.13 3.13 -9.11
N ALA A 403 -1.45 2.13 -8.57
CA ALA A 403 -1.63 0.76 -9.04
C ALA A 403 -2.90 0.07 -8.50
N PRO A 404 -3.22 0.13 -7.18
CA PRO A 404 -4.50 -0.38 -6.68
C PRO A 404 -5.70 0.26 -7.37
N SER A 405 -5.68 1.60 -7.53
CA SER A 405 -6.75 2.32 -8.24
C SER A 405 -6.87 1.92 -9.71
N ALA A 406 -5.74 1.71 -10.39
CA ALA A 406 -5.73 1.21 -11.76
C ALA A 406 -6.27 -0.22 -11.85
N ALA A 407 -5.88 -1.13 -10.96
CA ALA A 407 -6.37 -2.50 -10.98
C ALA A 407 -7.89 -2.56 -10.72
N ILE A 408 -8.39 -1.81 -9.73
CA ILE A 408 -9.84 -1.68 -9.50
C ILE A 408 -10.52 -1.16 -10.77
N SER A 409 -9.96 -0.13 -11.42
CA SER A 409 -10.52 0.43 -12.64
C SER A 409 -10.54 -0.58 -13.80
N ALA A 410 -9.48 -1.37 -13.96
CA ALA A 410 -9.41 -2.42 -14.98
C ALA A 410 -10.44 -3.53 -14.75
N ILE A 411 -10.63 -3.93 -13.49
CA ILE A 411 -11.61 -4.95 -13.10
C ILE A 411 -13.04 -4.45 -13.34
N LEU A 412 -13.38 -3.26 -12.82
CA LEU A 412 -14.72 -2.68 -12.93
C LEU A 412 -15.10 -2.38 -14.39
N ALA A 413 -14.16 -1.85 -15.18
CA ALA A 413 -14.40 -1.52 -16.58
C ALA A 413 -14.24 -2.73 -17.53
N LYS A 414 -13.94 -3.93 -16.99
CA LYS A 414 -13.68 -5.16 -17.78
C LYS A 414 -12.74 -4.91 -18.96
N ILE A 415 -11.64 -4.21 -18.70
CA ILE A 415 -10.66 -3.85 -19.74
C ILE A 415 -9.89 -5.10 -20.16
N ASP A 416 -9.83 -5.40 -21.46
CA ASP A 416 -9.00 -6.46 -22.02
C ASP A 416 -7.56 -5.97 -22.24
N TYR A 417 -6.62 -6.90 -22.50
CA TYR A 417 -5.21 -6.57 -22.77
C TYR A 417 -4.99 -5.72 -24.03
N ASP A 418 -5.96 -5.77 -24.96
CA ASP A 418 -5.88 -5.07 -26.24
C ASP A 418 -5.82 -3.56 -26.02
N GLY A 419 -4.67 -2.98 -26.31
CA GLY A 419 -4.47 -1.52 -26.21
C GLY A 419 -3.65 -1.05 -25.00
N LEU A 420 -3.37 -1.90 -24.00
CA LEU A 420 -2.66 -1.46 -22.79
C LEU A 420 -1.20 -1.06 -23.06
N ASP A 421 -0.53 -1.75 -23.98
CA ASP A 421 0.81 -1.39 -24.42
C ASP A 421 0.85 0.03 -25.02
N TYR A 422 -0.21 0.45 -25.72
CA TYR A 422 -0.32 1.80 -26.27
C TYR A 422 -0.43 2.84 -25.15
N TRP A 423 -1.28 2.58 -24.14
CA TRP A 423 -1.41 3.44 -22.96
C TRP A 423 -0.11 3.55 -22.17
N MET A 424 0.61 2.44 -22.00
CA MET A 424 1.92 2.41 -21.36
C MET A 424 2.93 3.27 -22.12
N VAL A 425 3.04 3.12 -23.44
CA VAL A 425 4.00 3.87 -24.26
C VAL A 425 3.67 5.36 -24.28
N ILE A 426 2.38 5.74 -24.29
CA ILE A 426 1.95 7.13 -24.14
C ILE A 426 2.39 7.69 -22.77
N ALA A 427 2.21 6.93 -21.68
CA ALA A 427 2.65 7.33 -20.34
C ALA A 427 4.19 7.49 -20.25
N CYS A 428 4.95 6.59 -20.87
CA CYS A 428 6.41 6.74 -21.03
C CYS A 428 6.79 8.01 -21.79
N GLY A 429 6.01 8.36 -22.84
CA GLY A 429 6.20 9.59 -23.62
C GLY A 429 6.01 10.86 -22.83
N ALA A 430 5.07 10.88 -21.88
CA ALA A 430 4.86 11.99 -20.94
C ALA A 430 6.00 12.13 -19.91
N LEU A 431 6.63 11.02 -19.53
CA LEU A 431 7.66 10.99 -18.49
C LEU A 431 8.97 11.67 -18.92
N ILE A 432 9.38 11.53 -20.18
CA ILE A 432 10.63 12.11 -20.72
C ILE A 432 10.68 13.66 -20.60
N PRO A 433 9.71 14.43 -21.15
CA PRO A 433 9.74 15.89 -21.05
C PRO A 433 9.53 16.41 -19.63
N SER A 434 8.88 15.63 -18.76
CA SER A 434 8.61 16.00 -17.37
C SER A 434 9.89 16.19 -16.56
N PHE A 435 10.80 15.22 -16.62
CA PHE A 435 12.10 15.28 -15.95
C PHE A 435 13.16 16.03 -16.76
N GLY A 436 13.02 16.14 -18.09
CA GLY A 436 13.97 16.87 -18.93
C GLY A 436 14.12 18.35 -18.53
N ARG A 437 13.04 19.04 -18.15
CA ARG A 437 13.09 20.43 -17.67
C ARG A 437 13.73 20.56 -16.29
N VAL A 438 13.37 19.65 -15.39
CA VAL A 438 13.89 19.59 -14.00
C VAL A 438 15.40 19.31 -14.03
N PHE A 439 15.82 18.34 -14.84
CA PHE A 439 17.22 17.97 -15.01
C PHE A 439 18.06 19.09 -15.64
N ARG A 440 17.56 19.76 -16.69
CA ARG A 440 18.26 20.90 -17.32
C ARG A 440 18.48 22.05 -16.34
N ARG A 441 17.56 22.26 -15.39
CA ARG A 441 17.75 23.23 -14.30
C ARG A 441 18.83 22.76 -13.32
N SER A 442 18.79 21.50 -12.91
CA SER A 442 19.79 20.88 -12.03
C SER A 442 21.21 21.04 -12.58
N LEU A 443 21.39 20.77 -13.88
CA LEU A 443 22.68 20.94 -14.57
C LEU A 443 23.23 22.37 -14.52
N ARG A 444 22.36 23.38 -14.51
CA ARG A 444 22.77 24.79 -14.38
C ARG A 444 23.19 25.18 -12.96
N LEU A 445 22.73 24.43 -11.95
CA LEU A 445 23.12 24.67 -10.55
C LEU A 445 24.46 23.98 -10.25
N ASP A 446 24.55 22.67 -10.50
CA ASP A 446 25.77 21.90 -10.28
C ASP A 446 25.78 20.70 -11.24
N MET A 447 26.57 20.83 -12.32
CA MET A 447 26.67 19.82 -13.37
C MET A 447 27.23 18.50 -12.83
N ARG A 448 28.25 18.52 -11.97
CA ARG A 448 28.91 17.30 -11.48
C ARG A 448 27.95 16.50 -10.62
N LYS A 449 27.33 17.13 -9.61
CA LYS A 449 26.38 16.44 -8.73
C LYS A 449 25.15 15.95 -9.47
N SER A 450 24.65 16.72 -10.44
CA SER A 450 23.51 16.31 -11.26
C SER A 450 23.80 15.07 -12.12
N ILE A 451 24.98 15.00 -12.75
CA ILE A 451 25.40 13.85 -13.56
C ILE A 451 25.61 12.61 -12.68
N VAL A 452 26.30 12.77 -11.55
CA VAL A 452 26.48 11.65 -10.60
C VAL A 452 25.12 11.14 -10.12
N GLY A 453 24.19 12.03 -9.79
CA GLY A 453 22.83 11.67 -9.40
C GLY A 453 22.10 10.91 -10.51
N LEU A 454 22.19 11.39 -11.75
CA LEU A 454 21.61 10.72 -12.93
C LEU A 454 22.11 9.28 -13.06
N LEU A 455 23.43 9.07 -12.94
CA LEU A 455 24.04 7.75 -13.03
C LEU A 455 23.61 6.83 -11.89
N ILE A 456 23.57 7.33 -10.66
CA ILE A 456 23.06 6.58 -9.50
C ILE A 456 21.60 6.17 -9.73
N GLY A 457 20.76 7.09 -10.19
CA GLY A 457 19.36 6.81 -10.49
C GLY A 457 19.18 5.76 -11.59
N ILE A 458 19.97 5.85 -12.67
CA ILE A 458 19.98 4.85 -13.75
C ILE A 458 20.40 3.47 -13.23
N ALA A 459 21.47 3.41 -12.43
CA ALA A 459 21.98 2.18 -11.87
C ALA A 459 20.95 1.54 -10.93
N PHE A 460 20.40 2.31 -9.98
CA PHE A 460 19.37 1.87 -9.04
C PHE A 460 18.14 1.31 -9.77
N ALA A 461 17.57 2.08 -10.72
CA ALA A 461 16.42 1.63 -11.49
C ALA A 461 16.73 0.35 -12.29
N SER A 462 17.91 0.26 -12.90
CA SER A 462 18.31 -0.91 -13.67
C SER A 462 18.45 -2.15 -12.78
N VAL A 463 19.04 -2.02 -11.58
CA VAL A 463 19.16 -3.12 -10.62
C VAL A 463 17.77 -3.60 -10.20
N CYS A 464 16.86 -2.69 -9.83
CA CYS A 464 15.49 -3.05 -9.45
C CYS A 464 14.70 -3.74 -10.59
N LEU A 465 14.84 -3.26 -11.83
CA LEU A 465 14.18 -3.85 -12.99
C LEU A 465 14.78 -5.22 -13.35
N MET A 466 16.11 -5.37 -13.25
CA MET A 466 16.80 -6.64 -13.50
C MET A 466 16.56 -7.69 -12.42
N SER A 467 16.56 -7.30 -11.15
CA SER A 467 16.23 -8.23 -10.05
C SER A 467 14.82 -8.78 -10.21
N THR A 468 13.87 -7.92 -10.62
CA THR A 468 12.50 -8.32 -10.95
C THR A 468 12.49 -9.38 -12.05
N ARG A 469 13.19 -9.13 -13.16
CA ARG A 469 13.28 -10.09 -14.28
C ARG A 469 13.94 -11.41 -13.89
N PHE A 470 15.00 -11.35 -13.09
CA PHE A 470 15.72 -12.54 -12.63
C PHE A 470 14.83 -13.43 -11.74
N ILE A 471 14.11 -12.84 -10.80
CA ILE A 471 13.18 -13.59 -9.94
C ILE A 471 12.03 -14.17 -10.79
N CYS A 472 11.54 -13.43 -11.78
CA CYS A 472 10.52 -13.94 -12.68
C CYS A 472 11.00 -15.10 -13.57
N LEU A 473 12.28 -15.15 -13.97
CA LEU A 473 12.84 -16.28 -14.72
C LEU A 473 12.94 -17.57 -13.89
N HIS A 474 13.08 -17.45 -12.58
CA HIS A 474 13.18 -18.58 -11.64
C HIS A 474 11.85 -18.96 -10.98
N THR A 475 10.75 -18.32 -11.38
CA THR A 475 9.40 -18.63 -10.88
C THR A 475 8.50 -19.07 -12.02
N PRO A 476 7.52 -19.97 -11.77
CA PRO A 476 6.62 -20.47 -12.82
C PRO A 476 5.73 -19.39 -13.47
N TYR A 477 5.78 -18.15 -12.98
CA TYR A 477 4.97 -17.02 -13.40
C TYR A 477 5.19 -16.58 -14.85
N CYS A 478 6.46 -16.54 -15.30
CA CYS A 478 6.80 -16.14 -16.68
C CYS A 478 6.15 -17.02 -17.75
N ASN A 479 5.86 -18.28 -17.44
CA ASN A 479 5.24 -19.21 -18.37
C ASN A 479 3.73 -19.00 -18.49
N SER A 480 3.08 -18.39 -17.49
CA SER A 480 1.62 -18.19 -17.45
C SER A 480 1.19 -16.81 -17.94
N ALA A 481 2.02 -15.78 -17.76
CA ALA A 481 1.74 -14.42 -18.20
C ALA A 481 3.02 -13.72 -18.72
N PRO A 482 3.56 -14.13 -19.88
CA PRO A 482 4.79 -13.56 -20.42
C PRO A 482 4.67 -12.05 -20.68
N GLU A 483 3.46 -11.54 -20.91
CA GLU A 483 3.17 -10.13 -21.22
C GLU A 483 3.20 -9.19 -20.01
N ALA A 484 3.20 -9.71 -18.78
CA ALA A 484 3.31 -8.89 -17.57
C ALA A 484 4.77 -8.65 -17.15
N VAL A 485 5.66 -9.56 -17.56
CA VAL A 485 7.10 -9.57 -17.20
C VAL A 485 7.99 -9.13 -18.37
N THR A 486 7.58 -9.44 -19.61
CA THR A 486 8.03 -8.67 -20.77
C THR A 486 7.40 -7.29 -20.73
#